data_AF-A0A3C0JD65-F1
#
_entry.id   AF-A0A3C0JD65-F1
#
_cell.length_a   1.000
_cell.length_b   1.000
_cell.length_c   1.000
_cell.angle_alpha   90.00
_cell.angle_beta   90.00
_cell.angle_gamma   90.00
#
_symmetry.space_group_name_H-M   'P 1'
#
loop_
_entity.id
_entity.type
_entity.pdbx_description
1 polymer ?
#
loop_
_entity_poly.entity_id
_entity_poly.type
_entity_poly.pdbx_seq_one_letter_code
_entity_poly.pdbx_strand_id
1 'polypeptide(L)'
;MSDNRIPEQSGLAQDKLDAHCRQQLSALIDGELSPDEARFLLRRLGHDRELSACFDRWQLAGDMLRRTPCRAAPEGFADRIAAAVAAECVQAGGSRAGRPSRRASAWLRW
;
A
#
# COMPACT_ATOMS: atom_id res chain seq x y z
N MET A 1 32.02 38.21 -10.34
CA MET A 1 32.37 36.80 -10.63
C MET A 1 32.51 36.13 -9.27
N SER A 2 31.61 35.29 -8.79
CA SER A 2 30.82 34.29 -9.52
C SER A 2 29.50 34.00 -8.81
N ASP A 3 28.47 33.84 -9.63
CA ASP A 3 27.13 33.38 -9.32
C ASP A 3 27.20 31.84 -9.18
N ASN A 4 27.05 31.31 -7.96
CA ASN A 4 27.13 29.87 -7.69
C ASN A 4 25.72 29.26 -7.65
N ARG A 5 25.18 29.00 -8.84
CA ARG A 5 23.89 28.35 -9.07
C ARG A 5 23.97 26.85 -8.75
N ILE A 6 23.50 26.42 -7.57
CA ILE A 6 23.05 25.04 -7.34
C ILE A 6 21.74 24.99 -6.51
N PRO A 7 20.58 25.29 -7.13
CA PRO A 7 19.28 24.82 -6.63
C PRO A 7 18.70 23.63 -7.44
N GLU A 8 19.16 23.43 -8.68
CA GLU A 8 18.61 22.44 -9.64
C GLU A 8 18.83 20.98 -9.22
N GLN A 9 19.93 20.69 -8.51
CA GLN A 9 20.30 19.31 -8.16
C GLN A 9 19.38 18.69 -7.10
N SER A 10 18.83 19.52 -6.19
CA SER A 10 17.90 19.08 -5.15
C SER A 10 16.52 18.74 -5.73
N GLY A 11 16.05 19.50 -6.73
CA GLY A 11 14.79 19.22 -7.42
C GLY A 11 14.83 17.88 -8.17
N LEU A 12 15.90 17.63 -8.93
CA LEU A 12 16.07 16.36 -9.67
C LEU A 12 16.18 15.14 -8.75
N ALA A 13 16.76 15.30 -7.57
CA ALA A 13 16.82 14.22 -6.57
C ALA A 13 15.43 13.92 -5.99
N GLN A 14 14.65 14.96 -5.70
CA GLN A 14 13.26 14.80 -5.24
C GLN A 14 12.39 14.14 -6.30
N ASP A 15 12.49 14.56 -7.57
CA ASP A 15 11.75 13.97 -8.68
C ASP A 15 12.06 12.48 -8.85
N LYS A 16 13.33 12.09 -8.69
CA LYS A 16 13.74 10.68 -8.74
C LYS A 16 13.19 9.87 -7.58
N LEU A 17 13.16 10.44 -6.37
CA LEU A 17 12.58 9.79 -5.19
C LEU A 17 11.07 9.60 -5.37
N ASP A 18 10.38 10.59 -5.90
CA ASP A 18 8.94 10.54 -6.17
C ASP A 18 8.63 9.52 -7.27
N ALA A 19 9.42 9.50 -8.35
CA ALA A 19 9.31 8.50 -9.41
C ALA A 19 9.54 7.08 -8.87
N HIS A 20 10.55 6.89 -8.01
CA HIS A 20 10.82 5.60 -7.39
C HIS A 20 9.68 5.18 -6.46
N CYS A 21 9.12 6.09 -5.67
CA CYS A 21 7.96 5.80 -4.81
C CYS A 21 6.75 5.37 -5.65
N ARG A 22 6.50 6.03 -6.78
CA ARG A 22 5.42 5.64 -7.70
C ARG A 22 5.65 4.27 -8.33
N GLN A 23 6.89 3.94 -8.69
CA GLN A 23 7.26 2.63 -9.21
C GLN A 23 7.04 1.52 -8.16
N GLN A 24 7.48 1.75 -6.92
CA GLN A 24 7.24 0.82 -5.82
C GLN A 24 5.74 0.63 -5.54
N LEU A 25 4.93 1.69 -5.64
CA LEU A 25 3.48 1.57 -5.55
C LEU A 25 2.89 0.73 -6.68
N SER A 26 3.33 0.88 -7.93
CA SER A 26 2.87 0.01 -9.03
C SER A 26 3.23 -1.44 -8.76
N ALA A 27 4.49 -1.72 -8.42
CA ALA A 27 4.94 -3.07 -8.10
C ALA A 27 4.18 -3.70 -6.91
N LEU A 28 3.73 -2.88 -5.95
CA LEU A 28 2.83 -3.34 -4.88
C LEU A 28 1.48 -3.79 -5.41
N ILE A 29 0.88 -3.01 -6.33
CA ILE A 29 -0.42 -3.28 -6.94
C ILE A 29 -0.37 -4.54 -7.80
N ASP A 30 0.71 -4.70 -8.56
CA ASP A 30 0.94 -5.84 -9.44
C ASP A 30 1.44 -7.10 -8.68
N GLY A 31 1.76 -6.97 -7.38
CA GLY A 31 2.24 -8.06 -6.54
C GLY A 31 3.70 -8.47 -6.79
N GLU A 32 4.47 -7.63 -7.48
CA GLU A 32 5.86 -7.88 -7.88
C GLU A 32 6.89 -7.52 -6.79
N LEU A 33 6.47 -6.89 -5.69
CA LEU A 33 7.36 -6.58 -4.56
C LEU A 33 7.72 -7.81 -3.75
N SER A 34 8.95 -7.84 -3.21
CA SER A 34 9.30 -8.84 -2.21
C SER A 34 8.45 -8.66 -0.93
N PRO A 35 8.22 -9.73 -0.14
CA PRO A 35 7.36 -9.65 1.05
C PRO A 35 7.79 -8.61 2.09
N ASP A 36 9.09 -8.40 2.25
CA ASP A 36 9.62 -7.43 3.20
C ASP A 36 9.49 -5.99 2.72
N GLU A 37 9.70 -5.75 1.42
CA GLU A 37 9.51 -4.44 0.80
C GLU A 37 8.03 -4.05 0.80
N ALA A 38 7.14 -4.98 0.44
CA ALA A 38 5.70 -4.78 0.50
C ALA A 38 5.27 -4.40 1.93
N ARG A 39 5.77 -5.12 2.95
CA ARG A 39 5.45 -4.84 4.34
C ARG A 39 5.97 -3.48 4.81
N PHE A 40 7.14 -3.05 4.35
CA PHE A 40 7.65 -1.71 4.65
C PHE A 40 6.81 -0.62 3.99
N LEU A 41 6.45 -0.80 2.72
CA LEU A 41 5.64 0.15 1.98
C LEU A 41 4.21 0.27 2.53
N LEU A 42 3.60 -0.85 2.95
CA LEU A 42 2.30 -0.87 3.62
C LEU A 42 2.34 -0.13 4.97
N ARG A 43 3.41 -0.28 5.75
CA ARG A 43 3.59 0.53 6.97
C ARG A 43 3.69 2.01 6.65
N ARG A 44 4.42 2.38 5.60
CA ARG A 44 4.55 3.77 5.17
C ARG A 44 3.21 4.36 4.73
N LEU A 45 2.41 3.62 3.96
CA LEU A 45 1.05 4.01 3.58
C LEU A 45 0.15 4.25 4.81
N GLY A 46 0.32 3.46 5.88
CA GLY A 46 -0.42 3.67 7.13
C GLY A 46 -0.08 4.96 7.88
N HIS A 47 1.09 5.55 7.62
CA HIS A 47 1.56 6.78 8.30
C HIS A 47 1.49 8.02 7.40
N ASP A 48 1.64 7.85 6.10
CA ASP A 48 1.65 8.93 5.11
C ASP A 48 0.29 9.06 4.42
N ARG A 49 -0.51 10.05 4.88
CA ARG A 49 -1.87 10.27 4.38
C ARG A 49 -1.91 10.72 2.91
N GLU A 50 -0.91 11.45 2.44
CA GLU A 50 -0.88 11.93 1.06
C GLU A 50 -0.59 10.76 0.10
N LEU A 51 0.37 9.92 0.48
CA LEU A 51 0.68 8.69 -0.24
C LEU A 51 -0.50 7.73 -0.26
N SER A 52 -1.19 7.56 0.88
CA SER A 52 -2.41 6.76 0.99
C SER A 52 -3.51 7.27 0.05
N ALA A 53 -3.77 8.58 0.05
CA ALA A 53 -4.79 9.17 -0.82
C ALA A 53 -4.45 9.02 -2.31
N CYS A 54 -3.16 9.05 -2.67
CA CYS A 54 -2.71 8.78 -4.04
C CYS A 54 -3.00 7.32 -4.43
N PHE A 55 -2.65 6.38 -3.55
CA PHE A 55 -2.91 4.96 -3.73
C PHE A 55 -4.41 4.67 -3.89
N ASP A 56 -5.27 5.24 -3.04
CA ASP A 56 -6.73 5.07 -3.11
C ASP A 56 -7.31 5.52 -4.46
N ARG A 57 -6.83 6.67 -4.98
CA ARG A 57 -7.26 7.15 -6.31
C ARG A 57 -6.86 6.19 -7.43
N TRP A 58 -5.68 5.59 -7.34
CA TRP A 58 -5.22 4.62 -8.35
C TRP A 58 -6.00 3.31 -8.29
N GLN A 59 -6.32 2.83 -7.09
CA GLN A 59 -7.20 1.66 -6.91
C GLN A 59 -8.57 1.91 -7.54
N LEU A 60 -9.20 3.05 -7.22
CA LEU A 60 -10.51 3.43 -7.76
C LEU A 60 -10.47 3.54 -9.29
N ALA A 61 -9.45 4.18 -9.86
CA ALA A 61 -9.28 4.28 -11.31
C ALA A 61 -9.13 2.88 -11.95
N GLY A 62 -8.36 1.99 -11.33
CA GLY A 62 -8.20 0.60 -11.76
C GLY A 62 -9.52 -0.18 -11.73
N ASP A 63 -10.31 0.00 -10.68
CA ASP A 63 -11.60 -0.69 -10.53
C ASP A 63 -12.64 -0.22 -11.56
N MET A 64 -12.65 1.07 -11.87
CA MET A 64 -13.47 1.63 -12.94
C MET A 64 -13.10 1.05 -14.31
N LEU A 65 -11.80 0.90 -14.60
CA LEU A 65 -11.30 0.31 -15.85
C LEU A 65 -11.62 -1.18 -15.97
N ARG A 66 -11.47 -1.94 -14.87
CA ARG A 66 -11.76 -3.37 -14.83
C ARG A 66 -13.26 -3.68 -14.83
N ARG A 67 -14.13 -2.65 -14.73
CA ARG A 67 -15.59 -2.79 -14.58
C ARG A 67 -15.96 -3.80 -13.51
N THR A 68 -15.17 -3.86 -12.44
CA THR A 68 -15.44 -4.77 -11.34
C THR A 68 -16.80 -4.39 -10.75
N PRO A 69 -17.79 -5.29 -10.73
CA PRO A 69 -19.10 -4.97 -10.17
C PRO A 69 -18.92 -4.69 -8.67
N CYS A 70 -18.86 -3.42 -8.31
CA CYS A 70 -18.81 -2.99 -6.92
C CYS A 70 -20.21 -3.08 -6.34
N ARG A 71 -20.51 -4.18 -5.66
CA ARG A 71 -21.71 -4.28 -4.83
C ARG A 71 -21.48 -3.43 -3.59
N ALA A 72 -22.38 -2.48 -3.31
CA ALA A 72 -22.34 -1.70 -2.09
C ALA A 72 -22.22 -2.65 -0.88
N ALA A 73 -21.19 -2.44 -0.06
CA ALA A 73 -21.00 -3.22 1.15
C ALA A 73 -22.17 -2.94 2.11
N PRO A 74 -22.69 -3.95 2.82
CA PRO A 74 -23.70 -3.73 3.85
C PRO A 74 -23.21 -2.75 4.92
N GLU A 75 -24.11 -2.01 5.54
CA GLU A 75 -23.75 -1.09 6.63
C GLU A 75 -22.96 -1.82 7.75
N GLY A 76 -21.97 -1.13 8.30
CA GLY A 76 -21.05 -1.67 9.31
C GLY A 76 -20.12 -2.77 8.82
N PHE A 77 -20.03 -3.05 7.50
CA PHE A 77 -19.08 -4.04 6.97
C PHE A 77 -17.62 -3.67 7.25
N ALA A 78 -17.26 -2.40 7.04
CA ALA A 78 -15.92 -1.91 7.33
C ALA A 78 -15.57 -2.05 8.82
N ASP A 79 -16.51 -1.70 9.71
CA ASP A 79 -16.31 -1.82 11.17
C ASP A 79 -16.15 -3.27 11.61
N ARG A 80 -16.94 -4.20 11.05
CA ARG A 80 -16.81 -5.64 11.33
C ARG A 80 -15.48 -6.20 10.85
N ILE A 81 -15.00 -5.77 9.68
CA ILE A 81 -13.67 -6.15 9.19
C ILE A 81 -12.60 -5.57 10.10
N ALA A 82 -12.65 -4.29 10.44
CA ALA A 82 -11.67 -3.64 11.30
C ALA A 82 -11.59 -4.32 12.67
N ALA A 83 -12.74 -4.66 13.27
CA ALA A 83 -12.82 -5.40 14.53
C ALA A 83 -12.23 -6.82 14.41
N ALA A 84 -12.54 -7.55 13.34
CA ALA A 84 -12.00 -8.89 13.10
C ALA A 84 -10.47 -8.86 12.92
N VAL A 85 -9.95 -7.90 12.15
CA VAL A 85 -8.51 -7.71 11.95
C VAL A 85 -7.81 -7.35 13.26
N ALA A 86 -8.38 -6.44 14.05
CA ALA A 86 -7.83 -6.07 15.36
C ALA A 86 -7.78 -7.28 16.31
N ALA A 87 -8.82 -8.11 16.32
CA ALA A 87 -8.86 -9.34 17.11
C ALA A 87 -7.78 -10.34 16.66
N GLU A 88 -7.56 -10.51 15.35
CA GLU A 88 -6.48 -11.35 14.81
C GLU A 88 -5.08 -10.81 15.18
N CYS A 89 -4.84 -9.49 15.12
CA CYS A 89 -3.58 -8.89 15.54
C CYS A 89 -3.25 -9.15 17.02
N VAL A 90 -4.27 -9.09 17.90
CA VAL A 90 -4.11 -9.42 19.32
C VAL A 90 -3.75 -10.90 19.51
N GLN A 91 -4.33 -11.81 18.73
CA GLN A 91 -4.01 -13.24 18.80
C GLN A 91 -2.63 -13.59 18.21
N ALA A 92 -2.20 -12.89 17.16
CA ALA A 92 -0.86 -13.05 16.59
C ALA A 92 0.28 -12.64 17.55
N GLY A 93 0.01 -11.72 18.48
CA GLY A 93 0.94 -11.33 19.55
C GLY A 93 1.18 -12.42 20.61
N GLY A 94 0.30 -13.43 20.70
CA GLY A 94 0.35 -14.49 21.72
C GLY A 94 0.87 -15.85 21.26
N SER A 95 1.14 -16.06 19.96
CA SER A 95 1.59 -17.36 19.45
C SER A 95 2.64 -17.18 18.35
N ARG A 96 3.92 -17.24 18.75
CA ARG A 96 5.01 -17.52 17.80
C ARG A 96 4.87 -18.97 17.31
N ALA A 97 4.85 -19.14 15.99
CA ALA A 97 4.73 -20.38 15.22
C ALA A 97 3.30 -20.90 14.95
N GLY A 98 2.55 -20.17 14.12
CA GLY A 98 1.43 -20.71 13.37
C GLY A 98 1.63 -20.47 11.87
N ARG A 99 1.61 -21.54 11.07
CA ARG A 99 1.72 -21.53 9.59
C ARG A 99 0.89 -20.39 8.98
N PRO A 100 1.36 -19.73 7.90
CA PRO A 100 0.56 -18.73 7.21
C PRO A 100 -0.79 -19.33 6.83
N SER A 101 -1.87 -18.69 7.29
CA SER A 101 -3.24 -18.99 6.91
C SER A 101 -3.34 -18.97 5.39
N ARG A 102 -3.95 -20.02 4.80
CA ARG A 102 -4.15 -20.14 3.34
C ARG A 102 -4.89 -18.95 2.72
N ARG A 103 -5.58 -18.12 3.54
CA ARG A 103 -6.23 -16.89 3.08
C ARG A 103 -5.23 -15.73 2.90
N ALA A 104 -4.17 -15.66 3.69
CA ALA A 104 -3.10 -14.68 3.49
C ALA A 104 -2.37 -14.93 2.16
N SER A 105 -2.23 -16.20 1.77
CA SER A 105 -1.70 -16.60 0.47
C SER A 105 -2.65 -16.34 -0.72
N ALA A 106 -3.92 -16.04 -0.45
CA ALA A 106 -4.88 -15.71 -1.51
C ALA A 106 -4.69 -14.28 -2.03
N TRP A 107 -4.18 -13.37 -1.20
CA TRP A 107 -3.76 -12.03 -1.65
C TRP A 107 -2.51 -12.04 -2.53
N LEU A 108 -1.77 -13.16 -2.54
CA LEU A 108 -0.62 -13.44 -3.40
C LEU A 108 -1.00 -14.28 -4.63
N ARG A 109 -2.29 -14.54 -4.82
CA ARG A 109 -2.87 -15.20 -6.00
C ARG A 109 -4.02 -14.34 -6.52
N TRP A 110 -3.67 -13.15 -6.98
CA TRP A 110 -4.43 -12.53 -8.06
C TRP A 110 -3.76 -12.88 -9.37
#